data_AF-A0A1I7CVR8-F1
#
_entry.id   AF-A0A1I7CVR8-F1
#
_cell.length_a   1.000
_cell.length_b   1.000
_cell.length_c   1.000
_cell.angle_alpha   90.00
_cell.angle_beta   90.00
_cell.angle_gamma   90.00
#
_symmetry.space_group_name_H-M   'P 1'
#
loop_
_entity.id
_entity.type
_entity.pdbx_description
1 polymer ?
#
loop_
_entity_poly.entity_id
_entity_poly.type
_entity_poly.pdbx_seq_one_letter_code
_entity_poly.pdbx_strand_id
1 'polypeptide(L)'
;VQTITLDNGSEFAEHQAVSKAVTAATYFCDPYCSGQRGTNENTNGLIRQYFPKGTDFRQVTDAELRRVLRKLNDRPRKRLGYRTPAQVFLGEYSGALDTAGAALIA
;
A
#
# COMPACT_ATOMS: atom_id res chain seq x y z
N VAL A 1 7.26 -2.04 -11.69
CA VAL A 1 7.75 -1.54 -10.38
C VAL A 1 9.12 -0.96 -10.61
N GLN A 2 9.42 0.26 -10.16
CA GLN A 2 10.73 0.87 -10.39
C GLN A 2 11.69 0.57 -9.24
N THR A 3 11.23 0.77 -8.01
CA THR A 3 12.01 0.54 -6.79
C THR A 3 11.15 -0.07 -5.70
N ILE A 4 11.79 -0.70 -4.73
CA ILE A 4 11.19 -1.26 -3.53
C ILE A 4 11.98 -0.73 -2.33
N THR A 5 11.29 -0.20 -1.32
CA THR A 5 11.92 0.20 -0.06
C THR A 5 11.45 -0.73 1.05
N LEU A 6 12.40 -1.39 1.72
CA LEU A 6 12.17 -2.39 2.76
C LEU A 6 12.67 -1.87 4.11
N ASP A 7 12.17 -2.49 5.18
CA ASP A 7 12.80 -2.34 6.48
C ASP A 7 13.89 -3.41 6.70
N ASN A 8 14.58 -3.34 7.83
CA ASN A 8 15.63 -4.30 8.20
C ASN A 8 15.06 -5.58 8.87
N GLY A 9 13.81 -5.94 8.60
CA GLY A 9 13.20 -7.18 9.05
C GLY A 9 13.88 -8.41 8.44
N SER A 10 13.99 -9.48 9.21
CA SER A 10 14.64 -10.72 8.75
C SER A 10 13.84 -11.43 7.65
N GLU A 11 12.54 -11.15 7.54
CA GLU A 11 11.69 -11.60 6.45
C GLU A 11 12.15 -11.11 5.07
N PHE A 12 12.97 -10.05 5.03
CA PHE A 12 13.51 -9.46 3.80
C PHE A 12 14.95 -9.92 3.49
N ALA A 13 15.45 -10.96 4.17
CA ALA A 13 16.79 -11.51 3.91
C ALA A 13 17.00 -11.88 2.43
N GLU A 14 15.96 -12.40 1.76
CA GLU A 14 16.01 -12.79 0.34
C GLU A 14 15.65 -11.67 -0.65
N HIS A 15 15.72 -10.40 -0.24
CA HIS A 15 15.36 -9.24 -1.08
C HIS A 15 16.06 -9.19 -2.45
N GLN A 16 17.26 -9.78 -2.59
CA GLN A 16 17.98 -9.87 -3.86
C GLN A 16 17.25 -10.74 -4.88
N ALA A 17 16.66 -11.87 -4.44
CA ALA A 17 15.87 -12.74 -5.29
C ALA A 17 14.62 -12.03 -5.79
N VAL A 18 13.94 -11.29 -4.90
CA VAL A 18 12.77 -10.47 -5.23
C VAL A 18 13.13 -9.36 -6.22
N SER A 19 14.21 -8.61 -5.95
CA SER A 19 14.71 -7.54 -6.81
C SER A 19 14.96 -8.03 -8.24
N LYS A 20 15.58 -9.21 -8.38
CA LYS A 20 15.82 -9.85 -9.68
C LYS A 20 14.52 -10.29 -10.36
N ALA A 21 13.61 -10.91 -9.62
CA ALA A 21 12.35 -11.41 -10.18
C ALA A 21 11.46 -10.28 -10.73
N VAL A 22 11.41 -9.13 -10.03
CA VAL A 22 10.58 -7.98 -10.44
C VAL A 22 11.34 -6.91 -11.22
N THR A 23 12.64 -7.09 -11.43
CA THR A 23 13.54 -6.12 -12.08
C THR A 23 13.39 -4.71 -11.48
N ALA A 24 13.47 -4.61 -10.15
CA ALA A 24 13.33 -3.36 -9.41
C ALA A 24 14.46 -3.20 -8.41
N ALA A 25 14.99 -1.97 -8.26
CA ALA A 25 16.03 -1.70 -7.28
C ALA A 25 15.48 -1.75 -5.85
N THR A 26 16.20 -2.40 -4.94
CA THR A 26 15.81 -2.49 -3.53
C THR A 26 16.64 -1.53 -2.67
N TYR A 27 15.96 -0.80 -1.79
CA TYR A 27 16.54 0.10 -0.79
C TYR A 27 16.09 -0.31 0.60
N PHE A 28 16.90 0.00 1.60
CA PHE A 28 16.58 -0.24 3.01
C PHE A 28 16.48 1.08 3.76
N CYS A 29 15.55 1.16 4.71
CA CYS A 29 15.52 2.25 5.67
C CYS A 29 16.75 2.21 6.60
N ASP A 30 17.18 3.39 7.03
CA ASP A 30 18.29 3.52 7.99
C ASP A 30 17.93 2.84 9.33
N PRO A 31 18.90 2.19 10.00
CA PRO A 31 18.69 1.61 11.31
C PRO A 31 18.16 2.65 12.30
N TYR A 32 17.16 2.26 13.10
CA TYR A 32 16.52 3.11 14.12
C TYR A 32 15.81 4.37 13.60
N CYS A 33 15.65 4.52 12.27
CA CYS A 33 14.93 5.64 11.67
C CYS A 33 13.47 5.29 11.35
N SER A 34 12.66 5.05 12.39
CA SER A 34 11.23 4.69 12.24
C SER A 34 10.41 5.71 11.43
N GLY A 35 10.82 6.98 11.43
CA GLY A 35 10.18 8.06 10.67
C GLY A 35 10.20 7.86 9.15
N GLN A 36 11.19 7.14 8.60
CA GLN A 36 11.25 6.80 7.16
C GLN A 36 10.12 5.86 6.72
N ARG A 37 9.38 5.29 7.68
CA ARG A 37 8.29 4.34 7.48
C ARG A 37 6.93 4.88 7.92
N GLY A 38 6.78 6.20 8.10
CA GLY A 38 5.56 6.79 8.65
C GLY A 38 4.26 6.38 7.92
N THR A 39 4.32 6.16 6.60
CA THR A 39 3.17 5.67 5.82
C THR A 39 2.83 4.21 6.13
N ASN A 40 3.82 3.35 6.34
CA ASN A 40 3.61 1.93 6.68
C ASN A 40 2.98 1.83 8.07
N GLU A 41 3.48 2.58 9.04
CA GLU A 41 2.92 2.59 10.40
C GLU A 41 1.49 3.12 10.43
N ASN A 42 1.20 4.18 9.67
CA ASN A 42 -0.17 4.68 9.53
C ASN A 42 -1.11 3.62 8.90
N THR A 43 -0.63 2.93 7.87
CA THR A 43 -1.40 1.90 7.16
C THR A 43 -1.65 0.69 8.05
N ASN A 44 -0.64 0.23 8.78
CA ASN A 44 -0.75 -0.84 9.76
C ASN A 44 -1.78 -0.50 10.84
N GLY A 45 -1.77 0.72 11.36
CA GLY A 45 -2.79 1.19 12.32
C GLY A 45 -4.21 1.10 11.77
N LEU A 46 -4.42 1.38 10.49
CA LEU A 46 -5.74 1.26 9.83
C LEU A 46 -6.16 -0.21 9.65
N ILE A 47 -5.23 -1.09 9.29
CA ILE A 47 -5.48 -2.54 9.21
C ILE A 47 -5.89 -3.08 10.59
N ARG A 48 -5.24 -2.60 11.66
CA ARG A 48 -5.55 -3.00 13.05
C ARG A 48 -6.94 -2.58 13.53
N GLN A 49 -7.63 -1.66 12.86
CA GLN A 49 -9.04 -1.36 13.12
C GLN A 49 -9.97 -2.52 12.73
N TYR A 50 -9.53 -3.40 11.81
CA TYR A 50 -10.28 -4.56 11.33
C TYR A 50 -9.74 -5.88 11.88
N PHE A 51 -8.43 -5.96 12.11
CA PHE A 51 -7.74 -7.13 12.67
C PHE A 51 -6.99 -6.73 13.93
N PRO A 52 -7.65 -6.73 15.10
CA PRO A 52 -7.03 -6.32 16.37
C PRO A 52 -5.73 -7.07 16.70
N LYS A 53 -5.00 -6.57 17.68
CA LYS A 53 -3.80 -7.27 18.16
C LYS A 53 -4.19 -8.67 18.65
N GLY A 54 -3.43 -9.69 18.25
CA GLY A 54 -3.71 -11.09 18.57
C GLY A 54 -4.56 -11.83 17.54
N THR A 55 -5.03 -11.18 16.46
CA THR A 55 -5.66 -11.89 15.34
C THR A 55 -4.68 -12.91 14.74
N ASP A 56 -5.10 -14.17 14.68
CA ASP A 56 -4.41 -15.23 13.93
C ASP A 56 -4.75 -15.08 12.45
N PHE A 57 -3.84 -14.50 11.68
CA PHE A 57 -4.02 -14.28 10.25
C PHE A 57 -4.14 -15.57 9.43
N ARG A 58 -3.78 -16.74 9.99
CA ARG A 58 -4.00 -18.03 9.33
C ARG A 58 -5.48 -18.43 9.28
N GLN A 59 -6.30 -17.83 10.15
CA GLN A 59 -7.75 -18.07 10.22
C GLN A 59 -8.55 -17.00 9.46
N VAL A 60 -7.89 -15.92 9.03
CA VAL A 60 -8.52 -14.87 8.23
C VAL A 60 -8.65 -15.38 6.81
N THR A 61 -9.88 -15.43 6.31
CA THR A 61 -10.13 -15.87 4.94
C THR A 61 -9.66 -14.80 3.95
N ASP A 62 -9.26 -15.22 2.75
CA ASP A 62 -8.96 -14.29 1.66
C ASP A 62 -10.14 -13.36 1.36
N ALA A 63 -11.38 -13.84 1.50
CA ALA A 63 -12.58 -13.04 1.25
C ALA A 63 -12.68 -11.88 2.27
N GLU A 64 -12.43 -12.15 3.54
CA GLU A 64 -12.38 -11.12 4.58
C GLU A 64 -11.23 -10.15 4.36
N LEU A 65 -10.05 -10.66 4.01
CA LEU A 65 -8.88 -9.83 3.72
C LEU A 65 -9.17 -8.89 2.54
N ARG A 66 -9.67 -9.41 1.41
CA ARG A 66 -10.06 -8.60 0.24
C ARG A 66 -11.13 -7.57 0.57
N ARG A 67 -12.10 -7.92 1.41
CA ARG A 67 -13.14 -6.98 1.87
C ARG A 67 -12.53 -5.82 2.65
N VAL A 68 -11.58 -6.09 3.54
CA VAL A 68 -10.89 -5.03 4.31
C VAL A 68 -9.99 -4.19 3.41
N LEU A 69 -9.24 -4.81 2.50
CA LEU A 69 -8.39 -4.11 1.54
C LEU A 69 -9.21 -3.15 0.67
N ARG A 70 -10.35 -3.60 0.14
CA ARG A 70 -11.28 -2.75 -0.61
C ARG A 70 -11.72 -1.54 0.21
N LYS A 71 -12.19 -1.78 1.45
CA LYS A 71 -12.57 -0.69 2.36
C LYS A 71 -11.45 0.32 2.59
N LEU A 72 -10.20 -0.12 2.73
CA LEU A 72 -9.06 0.77 2.97
C LEU A 72 -8.66 1.56 1.72
N ASN A 73 -8.72 0.93 0.54
CA ASN A 73 -8.38 1.52 -0.75
C ASN A 73 -9.48 2.46 -1.27
N ASP A 74 -10.73 2.25 -0.85
CA ASP A 74 -11.88 3.09 -1.19
C ASP A 74 -12.18 4.14 -0.10
N ARG A 75 -11.37 4.21 0.96
CA ARG A 75 -11.56 5.19 2.05
C ARG A 75 -10.97 6.56 1.67
N PRO A 76 -11.77 7.63 1.60
CA PRO A 76 -11.28 9.00 1.46
C PRO A 76 -10.18 9.35 2.46
N ARG A 77 -9.08 9.97 2.00
CA ARG A 77 -7.97 10.41 2.86
C ARG A 77 -7.80 11.92 2.80
N LYS A 78 -7.77 12.58 3.95
CA LYS A 78 -7.52 14.04 4.03
C LYS A 78 -6.23 14.46 3.32
N ARG A 79 -5.14 13.68 3.47
CA ARG A 79 -3.85 13.91 2.80
C ARG A 79 -3.94 13.86 1.26
N LEU A 80 -4.94 13.17 0.71
CA LEU A 80 -5.19 13.05 -0.74
C LEU A 80 -6.25 14.04 -1.26
N GLY A 81 -6.62 15.05 -0.46
CA GLY A 81 -7.72 15.96 -0.80
C GLY A 81 -9.09 15.26 -0.75
N TYR A 82 -9.27 14.33 0.19
CA TYR A 82 -10.47 13.49 0.34
C TYR A 82 -10.75 12.52 -0.83
N ARG A 83 -9.80 12.34 -1.74
CA ARG A 83 -9.81 11.22 -2.69
C ARG A 83 -9.42 9.91 -2.01
N THR A 84 -9.80 8.80 -2.61
CA THR A 84 -9.42 7.47 -2.12
C THR A 84 -8.02 7.09 -2.64
N PRO A 85 -7.28 6.22 -1.93
CA PRO A 85 -6.02 5.68 -2.44
C PRO A 85 -6.16 5.03 -3.82
N ALA A 86 -7.25 4.30 -4.08
CA ALA A 86 -7.51 3.69 -5.38
C ALA A 86 -7.60 4.74 -6.50
N GLN A 87 -8.32 5.84 -6.26
CA GLN A 87 -8.46 6.94 -7.23
C GLN A 87 -7.10 7.55 -7.58
N VAL A 88 -6.31 7.90 -6.56
CA VAL A 88 -5.00 8.53 -6.79
C VAL A 88 -4.03 7.56 -7.46
N PHE A 89 -4.08 6.27 -7.11
CA PHE A 89 -3.20 5.25 -7.69
C PHE A 89 -3.53 4.92 -9.15
N LEU A 90 -4.83 4.81 -9.49
CA LEU A 90 -5.29 4.46 -10.84
C LEU A 90 -5.29 5.67 -11.80
N GLY A 91 -4.91 6.86 -11.33
CA GLY A 91 -4.79 8.04 -12.18
C GLY A 91 -6.06 8.89 -12.26
N GLU A 92 -7.03 8.74 -11.37
CA GLU A 92 -8.09 9.76 -11.15
C GLU A 92 -7.49 10.99 -10.44
N TYR A 93 -6.58 11.67 -11.14
CA TYR A 93 -6.28 13.06 -10.87
C TYR A 93 -7.50 13.90 -11.28
N SER A 94 -8.53 13.97 -10.43
CA SER A 94 -9.47 15.09 -10.43
C SER A 94 -8.78 16.35 -9.89
N GLY A 95 -7.68 16.73 -10.54
CA GLY A 95 -6.82 17.87 -10.25
C GLY A 95 -6.44 18.64 -11.51
N ALA A 96 -7.18 18.45 -12.59
CA ALA A 96 -7.43 19.42 -13.64
C ALA A 96 -8.77 19.00 -14.25
N LEU A 97 -9.72 19.92 -14.32
CA LEU A 97 -10.69 19.87 -15.40
C LEU A 97 -9.85 20.03 -16.67
N ASP A 98 -9.48 18.92 -17.30
CA ASP A 98 -9.40 18.88 -18.74
C ASP A 98 -10.15 17.65 -19.24
N THR A 99 -11.32 17.97 -19.77
CA THR A 99 -12.23 17.11 -20.52
C THR A 99 -11.49 16.37 -21.64
N ALA A 100 -11.22 15.08 -21.46
CA ALA A 100 -11.26 14.05 -22.50
C ALA A 100 -10.74 12.72 -21.93
N GLY A 101 -11.51 11.65 -22.07
CA GLY A 101 -11.01 10.31 -21.79
C GLY A 101 -11.89 9.40 -20.95
N ALA A 102 -13.20 9.66 -20.88
CA ALA A 102 -14.16 8.58 -20.61
C ALA A 102 -14.25 7.69 -21.86
N ALA A 103 -13.28 6.78 -22.06
CA ALA A 103 -13.38 5.73 -23.06
C ALA A 103 -12.31 4.65 -22.87
N LEU A 104 -12.78 3.40 -22.79
CA LEU A 104 -12.07 2.13 -22.93
C LEU A 104 -11.11 1.73 -21.80
N ILE A 105 -11.42 0.61 -21.14
CA ILE A 105 -10.83 -0.69 -21.48
C ILE A 105 -11.89 -1.76 -21.20
N ALA A 106 -12.37 -2.37 -22.28
CA ALA A 106 -12.88 -3.73 -22.31
C ALA A 106 -11.70 -4.69 -22.41
#